data_AF-A0A1I3X526-F1
#
_entry.id   AF-A0A1I3X526-F1
#
_cell.length_a   1.000
_cell.length_b   1.000
_cell.length_c   1.000
_cell.angle_alpha   90.00
_cell.angle_beta   90.00
_cell.angle_gamma   90.00
#
_symmetry.space_group_name_H-M   'P 1'
#
loop_
_entity.id
_entity.type
_entity.pdbx_description
1 polymer ?
#
loop_
_entity_poly.entity_id
_entity_poly.type
_entity_poly.pdbx_seq_one_letter_code
_entity_poly.pdbx_strand_id
1 'polypeptide(L)'
;MQTLVDQIKPYIDQTYRTLPEKENTAIAGCSLGGLVSIYAFYEHAEIFGKSALISASFWYGSFVEFIRSKSLPALDHLMYIYAGELEGIYKKTIQSQMVSKTKEAHHVLLEKGFVPANLRLETDPLGTHDSFFFSIRFMSAMKWLFGEACIQSDEPLR
;
A
#
# COMPACT_ATOMS: atom_id res chain seq x y z
N MET A 1 4.01 -14.82 5.61
CA MET A 1 4.71 -13.61 6.08
C MET A 1 6.09 -13.95 6.64
N GLN A 2 6.18 -14.91 7.57
CA GLN A 2 7.47 -15.34 8.17
C GLN A 2 8.63 -15.51 7.18
N THR A 3 8.45 -16.25 6.08
CA THR A 3 9.51 -16.44 5.07
C THR A 3 10.01 -15.13 4.47
N LEU A 4 9.13 -14.15 4.26
CA LEU A 4 9.52 -12.85 3.72
C LEU A 4 10.37 -12.06 4.72
N VAL A 5 9.93 -12.03 5.97
CA VAL A 5 10.53 -11.23 7.06
C VAL A 5 11.83 -11.85 7.59
N ASP A 6 11.87 -13.16 7.78
CA ASP A 6 13.00 -13.83 8.43
C ASP A 6 14.08 -14.30 7.46
N GLN A 7 13.72 -14.52 6.20
CA GLN A 7 14.62 -15.16 5.23
C GLN A 7 14.89 -14.26 4.04
N ILE A 8 13.85 -13.86 3.31
CA ILE A 8 14.02 -13.14 2.04
C ILE A 8 14.57 -11.73 2.26
N LYS A 9 13.94 -10.91 3.11
CA LYS A 9 14.39 -9.53 3.35
C LYS A 9 15.82 -9.48 3.93
N PRO A 10 16.17 -10.25 4.98
CA PRO A 10 17.53 -10.29 5.50
C PRO A 10 18.56 -10.76 4.46
N TYR A 11 18.22 -11.77 3.66
CA TYR A 11 19.10 -12.23 2.57
C TYR A 11 19.35 -11.13 1.54
N ILE A 12 18.30 -10.41 1.11
CA ILE A 12 18.43 -9.30 0.17
C ILE A 12 19.29 -8.17 0.75
N ASP A 13 19.06 -7.76 1.99
CA ASP A 13 19.82 -6.68 2.63
C ASP A 13 21.29 -7.04 2.87
N GLN A 14 21.61 -8.33 3.09
CA GLN A 14 23.00 -8.80 3.21
C GLN A 14 23.70 -8.95 1.86
N THR A 15 22.94 -9.24 0.80
CA THR A 15 23.49 -9.55 -0.53
C THR A 15 23.67 -8.30 -1.39
N TYR A 16 22.79 -7.30 -1.23
CA TYR A 16 22.77 -6.10 -2.05
C TYR A 16 22.97 -4.84 -1.19
N ARG A 17 23.40 -3.75 -1.81
CA ARG A 17 23.53 -2.44 -1.14
C ARG A 17 22.15 -1.78 -0.98
N THR A 18 21.33 -2.30 -0.07
CA THR A 18 20.05 -1.69 0.30
C THR A 18 20.24 -0.67 1.41
N LEU A 19 19.24 0.19 1.60
CA LEU A 19 19.02 0.89 2.87
C LEU A 19 17.99 0.05 3.64
N PRO A 20 18.39 -0.70 4.67
CA PRO A 20 17.54 -1.74 5.26
C PRO A 20 16.42 -1.20 6.16
N GLU A 21 16.50 0.08 6.56
CA GLU A 21 15.58 0.73 7.49
C GLU A 21 14.15 0.77 6.94
N LYS A 22 13.16 0.83 7.84
CA LYS A 22 11.74 0.76 7.46
C LYS A 22 11.32 1.90 6.55
N GLU A 23 11.93 3.08 6.72
CA GLU A 23 11.68 4.28 5.92
C GLU A 23 12.11 4.08 4.46
N ASN A 24 13.00 3.13 4.19
CA ASN A 24 13.48 2.79 2.86
C ASN A 24 12.90 1.48 2.32
N THR A 25 12.01 0.83 3.08
CA THR A 25 11.46 -0.48 2.76
C THR A 25 9.97 -0.40 2.47
N ALA A 26 9.56 -0.80 1.27
CA ALA A 26 8.15 -0.89 0.87
C ALA A 26 7.72 -2.33 0.57
N ILE A 27 6.45 -2.65 0.86
CA ILE A 27 5.78 -3.85 0.36
C ILE A 27 4.61 -3.48 -0.55
N ALA A 28 4.57 -4.08 -1.73
CA ALA A 28 3.59 -3.76 -2.75
C ALA A 28 2.96 -5.02 -3.32
N GLY A 29 1.67 -4.94 -3.64
CA GLY A 29 0.98 -6.05 -4.28
C GLY A 29 -0.34 -5.63 -4.92
N CYS A 30 -0.79 -6.45 -5.86
CA CYS A 30 -2.09 -6.28 -6.51
C CYS A 30 -3.12 -7.31 -6.01
N SER A 31 -4.42 -6.96 -6.03
CA SER A 31 -5.49 -7.89 -5.64
C SER A 31 -5.28 -8.48 -4.24
N LEU A 32 -5.19 -9.81 -4.10
CA LEU A 32 -4.84 -10.46 -2.83
C LEU A 32 -3.45 -10.06 -2.31
N GLY A 33 -2.49 -9.79 -3.20
CA GLY A 33 -1.18 -9.26 -2.81
C GLY A 33 -1.26 -7.87 -2.17
N GLY A 34 -2.26 -7.06 -2.56
CA GLY A 34 -2.56 -5.79 -1.91
C GLY A 34 -3.03 -5.98 -0.47
N LEU A 35 -3.86 -7.00 -0.21
CA LEU A 35 -4.25 -7.37 1.16
C LEU A 35 -3.06 -7.86 1.98
N VAL A 36 -2.18 -8.68 1.39
CA VAL A 36 -0.94 -9.12 2.04
C VAL A 36 -0.06 -7.91 2.40
N SER A 37 -0.03 -6.88 1.56
CA SER A 37 0.76 -5.67 1.79
C SER A 37 0.26 -4.85 2.99
N ILE A 38 -1.06 -4.68 3.14
CA ILE A 38 -1.60 -4.01 4.35
C ILE A 38 -1.57 -4.92 5.58
N TYR A 39 -1.69 -6.24 5.41
CA TYR A 39 -1.47 -7.18 6.50
C TYR A 39 -0.03 -7.10 7.04
N ALA A 40 0.96 -6.96 6.15
CA ALA A 40 2.35 -6.72 6.55
C ALA A 40 2.52 -5.40 7.32
N PHE A 41 1.79 -4.35 6.96
CA PHE A 41 1.75 -3.12 7.77
C PHE A 41 1.24 -3.40 9.19
N TYR A 42 0.15 -4.14 9.34
CA TYR A 42 -0.41 -4.43 10.68
C TYR A 42 0.50 -5.30 11.56
N GLU A 43 1.24 -6.23 10.98
CA GLU A 43 2.02 -7.21 11.73
C GLU A 43 3.53 -6.87 11.81
N HIS A 44 4.04 -6.06 10.88
CA HIS A 44 5.48 -5.80 10.71
C HIS A 44 5.80 -4.35 10.30
N ALA A 45 5.14 -3.36 10.92
CA ALA A 45 5.37 -1.93 10.67
C ALA A 45 6.80 -1.48 11.03
N GLU A 46 7.49 -2.22 11.88
CA GLU A 46 8.91 -2.03 12.20
C GLU A 46 9.86 -2.40 11.06
N ILE A 47 9.37 -3.13 10.05
CA ILE A 47 10.14 -3.57 8.88
C ILE A 47 9.71 -2.83 7.62
N PHE A 48 8.40 -2.71 7.40
CA PHE A 48 7.83 -2.05 6.22
C PHE A 48 7.26 -0.71 6.64
N GLY A 49 7.96 0.39 6.34
CA GLY A 49 7.44 1.75 6.59
C GLY A 49 6.61 2.31 5.42
N LYS A 50 6.50 1.55 4.33
CA LYS A 50 5.81 1.96 3.10
C LYS A 50 5.00 0.81 2.53
N SER A 51 3.83 1.08 1.96
CA SER A 51 3.06 0.06 1.25
C SER A 51 2.29 0.58 0.04
N ALA A 52 2.15 -0.27 -0.98
CA ALA A 52 1.31 -0.01 -2.15
C ALA A 52 0.26 -1.11 -2.34
N LEU A 53 -1.00 -0.72 -2.24
CA LEU A 53 -2.18 -1.57 -2.32
C LEU A 53 -2.87 -1.30 -3.67
N ILE A 54 -2.53 -2.09 -4.69
CA ILE A 54 -3.04 -1.87 -6.05
C ILE A 54 -4.27 -2.75 -6.25
N SER A 55 -5.45 -2.15 -6.38
CA SER A 55 -6.70 -2.89 -6.57
C SER A 55 -6.89 -3.98 -5.50
N ALA A 56 -6.59 -3.63 -4.25
CA ALA A 56 -6.55 -4.59 -3.16
C ALA A 56 -7.94 -5.16 -2.86
N SER A 57 -8.01 -6.47 -2.64
CA SER A 57 -9.27 -7.22 -2.54
C SER A 57 -10.01 -7.02 -1.21
N PHE A 58 -10.28 -5.78 -0.78
CA PHE A 58 -10.92 -5.46 0.51
C PHE A 58 -12.32 -6.09 0.71
N TRP A 59 -12.96 -6.57 -0.36
CA TRP A 59 -14.17 -7.37 -0.32
C TRP A 59 -13.96 -8.81 0.21
N TYR A 60 -12.71 -9.27 0.32
CA TYR A 60 -12.39 -10.64 0.73
C TYR A 60 -12.51 -10.80 2.25
N GLY A 61 -13.43 -11.66 2.68
CA GLY A 61 -13.70 -11.88 4.09
C GLY A 61 -14.14 -10.59 4.79
N SER A 62 -13.77 -10.47 6.07
CA SER A 62 -14.09 -9.30 6.89
C SER A 62 -12.89 -8.35 7.01
N PHE A 63 -12.14 -8.14 5.93
CA PHE A 63 -10.86 -7.42 6.02
C PHE A 63 -11.02 -5.94 6.45
N VAL A 64 -12.09 -5.27 6.02
CA VAL A 64 -12.38 -3.91 6.50
C VAL A 64 -12.69 -3.89 8.01
N GLU A 65 -13.38 -4.91 8.53
CA GLU A 65 -13.63 -5.05 9.97
C GLU A 65 -12.35 -5.40 10.75
N PHE A 66 -11.42 -6.13 10.13
CA PHE A 66 -10.08 -6.33 10.69
C PHE A 66 -9.35 -4.98 10.86
N ILE A 67 -9.37 -4.12 9.83
CA ILE A 67 -8.79 -2.76 9.91
C ILE A 67 -9.48 -1.96 11.03
N ARG A 68 -10.81 -2.03 11.10
CA ARG A 68 -11.60 -1.32 12.11
C ARG A 68 -11.24 -1.76 13.54
N SER A 69 -11.11 -3.07 13.76
CA SER A 69 -10.86 -3.65 15.10
C SER A 69 -9.42 -3.54 15.61
N LYS A 70 -8.43 -3.41 14.72
CA LYS A 70 -7.00 -3.33 15.08
C LYS A 70 -6.53 -1.90 15.28
N SER A 71 -5.73 -1.61 16.30
CA SER A 71 -5.03 -0.32 16.43
C SER A 71 -4.02 -0.13 15.30
N LEU A 72 -3.78 1.12 14.88
CA LEU A 72 -2.74 1.40 13.90
C LEU A 72 -1.35 1.20 14.55
N PRO A 73 -0.47 0.37 13.97
CA PRO A 73 0.85 0.10 14.54
C PRO A 73 1.84 1.27 14.35
N ALA A 74 1.67 2.05 13.28
CA ALA A 74 2.58 3.15 12.92
C ALA A 74 1.81 4.23 12.16
N LEU A 75 1.88 5.48 12.63
CA LEU A 75 1.23 6.65 11.99
C LEU A 75 2.13 7.33 10.95
N ASP A 76 3.44 7.07 11.00
CA ASP A 76 4.46 7.55 10.07
C ASP A 76 4.57 6.69 8.80
N HIS A 77 3.80 5.59 8.71
CA HIS A 77 3.78 4.70 7.54
C HIS A 77 3.21 5.41 6.30
N LEU A 78 3.83 5.25 5.13
CA LEU A 78 3.27 5.77 3.87
C LEU A 78 2.47 4.68 3.15
N MET A 79 1.19 4.91 2.94
CA MET A 79 0.28 3.95 2.32
C MET A 79 -0.34 4.51 1.04
N TYR A 80 -0.01 3.90 -0.10
CA TYR A 80 -0.61 4.19 -1.39
C TYR A 80 -1.70 3.16 -1.70
N ILE A 81 -2.90 3.61 -2.02
CA ILE A 81 -4.06 2.78 -2.38
C ILE A 81 -4.52 3.18 -3.78
N TYR A 82 -4.73 2.18 -4.63
CA TYR A 82 -5.37 2.37 -5.94
C TYR A 82 -6.59 1.47 -6.10
N ALA A 83 -7.64 2.00 -6.73
CA ALA A 83 -8.72 1.20 -7.32
C ALA A 83 -9.25 1.86 -8.61
N GLY A 84 -9.46 1.05 -9.65
CA GLY A 84 -10.19 1.47 -10.84
C GLY A 84 -11.69 1.54 -10.57
N GLU A 85 -12.36 2.59 -11.05
CA GLU A 85 -13.79 2.81 -10.79
C GLU A 85 -14.70 1.81 -11.51
N LEU A 86 -14.19 1.09 -12.52
CA LEU A 86 -14.90 0.03 -13.23
C LEU A 86 -14.57 -1.39 -12.70
N GLU A 87 -13.86 -1.50 -11.58
CA GLU A 87 -13.57 -2.80 -10.98
C GLU A 87 -14.82 -3.46 -10.40
N GLY A 88 -15.09 -4.69 -10.84
CA GLY A 88 -16.20 -5.50 -10.31
C GLY A 88 -17.57 -5.18 -10.90
N ILE A 89 -17.72 -4.19 -11.78
CA ILE A 89 -19.03 -3.76 -12.33
C ILE A 89 -19.78 -4.88 -13.08
N TYR A 90 -19.05 -5.84 -13.65
CA TYR A 90 -19.59 -6.98 -14.40
C TYR A 90 -19.70 -8.25 -13.53
N LYS A 91 -19.29 -8.19 -12.26
CA LYS A 91 -19.33 -9.33 -11.33
C LYS A 91 -20.69 -9.38 -10.62
N LYS A 92 -21.18 -10.60 -10.40
CA LYS A 92 -22.41 -10.87 -9.62
C LYS A 92 -22.12 -11.39 -8.21
N THR A 93 -20.84 -11.53 -7.87
CA THR A 93 -20.36 -12.04 -6.57
C THR A 93 -19.89 -10.88 -5.69
N ILE A 94 -19.40 -11.18 -4.49
CA ILE A 94 -18.83 -10.19 -3.56
C ILE A 94 -17.73 -9.30 -4.18
N GLN A 95 -17.11 -9.73 -5.28
CA GLN A 95 -16.14 -8.95 -6.04
C GLN A 95 -16.70 -7.64 -6.63
N SER A 96 -18.03 -7.53 -6.79
CA SER A 96 -18.66 -6.27 -7.22
C SER A 96 -18.50 -5.14 -6.20
N GLN A 97 -18.14 -5.47 -4.95
CA GLN A 97 -17.90 -4.50 -3.89
C GLN A 97 -16.49 -3.90 -3.91
N MET A 98 -15.63 -4.25 -4.87
CA MET A 98 -14.22 -3.82 -4.91
C MET A 98 -14.00 -2.33 -4.63
N VAL A 99 -14.65 -1.47 -5.41
CA VAL A 99 -14.50 -0.01 -5.29
C VAL A 99 -15.05 0.48 -3.95
N SER A 100 -16.25 0.03 -3.58
CA SER A 100 -16.90 0.44 -2.33
C SER A 100 -16.08 0.06 -1.10
N LYS A 101 -15.54 -1.16 -1.06
CA LYS A 101 -14.74 -1.67 0.06
C LYS A 101 -13.36 -1.04 0.13
N THR A 102 -12.78 -0.67 -1.02
CA THR A 102 -11.54 0.11 -1.05
C THR A 102 -11.73 1.50 -0.47
N LYS A 103 -12.79 2.20 -0.88
CA LYS A 103 -13.14 3.53 -0.36
C LYS A 103 -13.48 3.48 1.13
N GLU A 104 -14.20 2.44 1.55
CA GLU A 104 -14.49 2.18 2.96
C GLU A 104 -13.22 1.95 3.79
N ALA A 105 -12.30 1.08 3.33
CA ALA A 105 -11.02 0.84 4.01
C ALA A 105 -10.20 2.13 4.16
N HIS A 106 -10.10 2.92 3.09
CA HIS A 106 -9.42 4.21 3.12
C HIS A 106 -10.05 5.17 4.14
N HIS A 107 -11.38 5.26 4.16
CA HIS A 107 -12.10 6.09 5.14
C HIS A 107 -11.83 5.65 6.58
N VAL A 108 -11.91 4.33 6.86
CA VAL A 108 -11.62 3.78 8.19
C VAL A 108 -10.18 4.08 8.62
N LEU A 109 -9.21 4.03 7.72
CA LEU A 109 -7.82 4.37 8.05
C LEU A 109 -7.67 5.85 8.45
N LEU A 110 -8.37 6.76 7.75
CA LEU A 110 -8.41 8.19 8.11
C LEU A 110 -9.06 8.41 9.48
N GLU A 111 -10.22 7.78 9.75
CA GLU A 111 -10.90 7.87 11.05
C GLU A 111 -10.01 7.41 12.22
N LYS A 112 -9.12 6.45 11.95
CA LYS A 112 -8.19 5.89 12.95
C LYS A 112 -6.93 6.72 13.16
N GLY A 113 -6.71 7.77 12.37
CA GLY A 113 -5.64 8.75 12.58
C GLY A 113 -4.57 8.81 11.49
N PHE A 114 -4.69 8.07 10.38
CA PHE A 114 -3.86 8.37 9.22
C PHE A 114 -4.11 9.79 8.74
N VAL A 115 -3.04 10.52 8.44
CA VAL A 115 -3.13 11.84 7.82
C VAL A 115 -3.07 11.72 6.30
N PRO A 116 -3.73 12.61 5.53
CA PRO A 116 -3.69 12.57 4.06
C PRO A 116 -2.28 12.65 3.45
N ALA A 117 -1.31 13.22 4.18
CA ALA A 117 0.08 13.23 3.76
C ALA A 117 0.72 11.82 3.71
N ASN A 118 0.23 10.90 4.53
CA ASN A 118 0.74 9.54 4.69
C ASN A 118 -0.19 8.48 4.08
N LEU A 119 -1.39 8.86 3.66
CA LEU A 119 -2.39 7.95 3.07
C LEU A 119 -2.94 8.55 1.79
N ARG A 120 -2.56 7.96 0.65
CA ARG A 120 -2.99 8.39 -0.68
C ARG A 120 -3.95 7.38 -1.28
N LEU A 121 -5.14 7.82 -1.66
CA LEU A 121 -6.06 7.10 -2.53
C LEU A 121 -6.04 7.69 -3.93
N GLU A 122 -5.74 6.86 -4.93
CA GLU A 122 -5.82 7.20 -6.35
C GLU A 122 -6.88 6.34 -7.03
N THR A 123 -7.70 6.92 -7.90
CA THR A 123 -8.69 6.19 -8.69
C THR A 123 -8.63 6.57 -10.16
N ASP A 124 -9.14 5.68 -11.02
CA ASP A 124 -9.21 5.88 -12.47
C ASP A 124 -10.64 5.62 -12.96
N PRO A 125 -11.32 6.60 -13.58
CA PRO A 125 -12.68 6.44 -14.10
C PRO A 125 -12.83 5.30 -15.13
N LEU A 126 -11.75 4.95 -15.83
CA LEU A 126 -11.73 3.86 -16.81
C LEU A 126 -11.04 2.60 -16.26
N GLY A 127 -10.53 2.67 -15.03
CA GLY A 127 -9.73 1.60 -14.44
C GLY A 127 -10.53 0.32 -14.22
N THR A 128 -10.02 -0.78 -14.77
CA THR A 128 -10.51 -2.14 -14.56
C THR A 128 -9.50 -3.01 -13.83
N HIS A 129 -9.89 -4.24 -13.47
CA HIS A 129 -9.06 -5.17 -12.68
C HIS A 129 -8.11 -5.97 -13.60
N ASP A 130 -7.19 -5.27 -14.26
CA ASP A 130 -6.25 -5.85 -15.20
C ASP A 130 -4.83 -5.27 -15.07
N SER A 131 -3.87 -6.02 -15.62
CA SER A 131 -2.46 -5.74 -15.49
C SER A 131 -2.04 -4.40 -16.10
N PHE A 132 -2.74 -3.88 -17.11
CA PHE A 132 -2.39 -2.61 -17.73
C PHE A 132 -2.55 -1.46 -16.73
N PHE A 133 -3.69 -1.38 -16.06
CA PHE A 133 -3.89 -0.40 -14.99
C PHE A 133 -2.95 -0.65 -13.81
N PHE A 134 -2.72 -1.91 -13.44
CA PHE A 134 -1.83 -2.23 -12.31
C PHE A 134 -0.41 -1.74 -12.54
N SER A 135 0.16 -1.94 -13.73
CA SER A 135 1.53 -1.52 -14.05
C SER A 135 1.69 0.01 -14.01
N ILE A 136 0.72 0.76 -14.56
CA ILE A 136 0.73 2.23 -14.51
C ILE A 136 0.69 2.73 -13.06
N ARG A 137 -0.15 2.10 -12.23
CA ARG A 137 -0.36 2.51 -10.84
C ARG A 137 0.76 2.05 -9.93
N PHE A 138 1.44 0.95 -10.24
CA PHE A 138 2.67 0.57 -9.59
C PHE A 138 3.75 1.63 -9.78
N MET A 139 3.94 2.14 -11.00
CA MET A 139 4.89 3.24 -11.25
C MET A 139 4.53 4.51 -10.49
N SER A 140 3.24 4.84 -10.42
CA SER A 140 2.74 6.00 -9.65
C SER A 140 2.99 5.83 -8.15
N ALA A 141 2.76 4.62 -7.62
CA ALA A 141 3.05 4.28 -6.23
C ALA A 141 4.54 4.39 -5.92
N MET A 142 5.43 3.85 -6.75
CA MET A 142 6.88 3.94 -6.54
C MET A 142 7.36 5.39 -6.51
N LYS A 143 6.84 6.23 -7.43
CA LYS A 143 7.16 7.66 -7.44
C LYS A 143 6.66 8.38 -6.19
N TRP A 144 5.51 8.04 -5.64
CA TRP A 144 5.02 8.69 -4.43
C TRP A 144 5.71 8.19 -3.16
N LEU A 145 6.00 6.88 -3.08
CA LEU A 145 6.63 6.26 -1.91
C LEU A 145 8.13 6.57 -1.80
N PHE A 146 8.82 6.80 -2.92
CA PHE A 146 10.27 7.00 -2.95
C PHE A 146 10.72 8.26 -3.67
N GLY A 147 9.82 8.97 -4.33
CA GLY A 147 10.14 10.23 -4.99
C GLY A 147 10.28 11.35 -3.96
N GLU A 148 11.45 11.99 -4.01
CA GLU A 148 11.85 13.24 -3.35
C GLU A 148 11.11 13.59 -2.04
N ALA A 149 11.66 13.09 -0.93
CA ALA A 149 12.05 14.06 0.09
C ALA A 149 13.04 15.00 -0.60
N CYS A 150 12.61 16.22 -0.92
CA CYS A 150 13.47 17.21 -1.53
C CYS A 150 14.72 17.33 -0.64
N ILE A 151 15.87 16.97 -1.21
CA ILE A 151 17.18 17.19 -0.62
C ILE A 151 17.27 18.69 -0.37
N GLN A 152 17.08 19.14 0.87
CA GLN A 152 17.55 20.45 1.30
C GLN A 152 19.07 20.36 1.37
N SER A 153 19.74 20.42 0.22
CA SER A 153 21.15 20.80 0.15
C SER A 153 21.21 22.31 0.05
N ASP A 154 21.02 22.99 1.17
CA ASP A 154 21.50 24.37 1.35
C ASP A 154 23.03 24.34 1.52
N GLU A 155 23.76 23.94 0.48
CA GLU A 155 25.17 24.31 0.36
C GLU A 155 25.33 25.25 -0.85
N PRO A 156 25.75 26.51 -0.62
CA PRO A 156 26.05 27.40 -1.72
C PRO A 156 27.33 26.94 -2.41
N LEU A 157 27.24 26.74 -3.73
CA LEU A 157 28.39 26.55 -4.61
C LEU A 157 29.38 27.72 -4.41
N ARG A 158 30.63 27.34 -4.12
CA ARG A 158 31.79 28.24 -4.03
C ARG A 158 32.09 28.94 -5.35
#